data_AF-A0A1G2HW19-F1
#
_entry.id   AF-A0A1G2HW19-F1
#
_cell.length_a   1.000
_cell.length_b   1.000
_cell.length_c   1.000
_cell.angle_alpha   90.00
_cell.angle_beta   90.00
_cell.angle_gamma   90.00
#
_symmetry.space_group_name_H-M   'P 1'
#
loop_
_entity.id
_entity.type
_entity.pdbx_description
1 polymer ?
#
loop_
_entity_poly.entity_id
_entity_poly.type
_entity_poly.pdbx_seq_one_letter_code
_entity_poly.pdbx_strand_id
1 'polypeptide(L)'
;MDKFLSKLKEFFEKIDQQRDKLLFIFIKPYWPRHITPNQITIVRIVIAISLFILLFFYKNDNKLLIISLFCFGAFSDLLDGSVARGINKVTKIGAMLDPAADRILIVPIAVYSLFFNHKWLLLFLIILEIINALVSIWAHGKNIFITSNIFGKIKMFLQSLVFVFILVYFPKEPNIFFINIIWISTIFLAISIYLKILEIRETK
;
A
#
# COMPACT_ATOMS: atom_id res chain seq x y z
N MET A 1 -10.01 17.77 -20.37
CA MET A 1 -9.65 16.65 -19.49
C MET A 1 -9.43 17.13 -18.06
N ASP A 2 -8.69 18.22 -17.87
CA ASP A 2 -8.27 18.75 -16.55
C ASP A 2 -9.43 19.11 -15.62
N LYS A 3 -10.53 19.67 -16.13
CA LYS A 3 -11.69 20.05 -15.31
C LYS A 3 -12.48 18.87 -14.73
N PHE A 4 -12.43 17.71 -15.40
CA PHE A 4 -13.08 16.49 -14.90
C PHE A 4 -12.19 15.81 -13.85
N LEU A 5 -10.88 15.73 -14.14
CA LEU A 5 -9.89 15.19 -13.21
C LEU A 5 -9.77 16.04 -11.95
N SER A 6 -9.87 17.38 -12.05
CA SER A 6 -9.85 18.28 -10.89
C SER A 6 -11.09 18.09 -10.01
N LYS A 7 -12.29 18.05 -10.61
CA LYS A 7 -13.54 17.75 -9.87
C LYS A 7 -13.52 16.38 -9.22
N LEU A 8 -12.98 15.37 -9.92
CA LEU A 8 -12.77 14.05 -9.34
C LEU A 8 -11.80 14.14 -8.18
N LYS A 9 -10.65 14.80 -8.31
CA LYS A 9 -9.69 14.97 -7.21
C LYS A 9 -10.35 15.61 -5.97
N GLU A 10 -11.07 16.71 -6.15
CA GLU A 10 -11.77 17.43 -5.07
C GLU A 10 -12.85 16.58 -4.36
N PHE A 11 -13.70 15.89 -5.13
CA PHE A 11 -14.74 15.03 -4.57
C PHE A 11 -14.17 13.97 -3.62
N PHE A 12 -12.98 13.52 -3.95
CA PHE A 12 -12.39 12.28 -3.50
C PHE A 12 -11.45 12.62 -2.33
N GLU A 13 -10.81 13.80 -2.35
CA GLU A 13 -10.20 14.46 -1.18
C GLU A 13 -11.24 14.70 -0.07
N LYS A 14 -12.46 15.09 -0.43
CA LYS A 14 -13.55 15.30 0.53
C LYS A 14 -13.97 13.99 1.23
N ILE A 15 -14.00 12.88 0.49
CA ILE A 15 -14.25 11.54 1.05
C ILE A 15 -13.12 11.14 1.99
N ASP A 16 -11.87 11.33 1.57
CA ASP A 16 -10.69 11.02 2.39
C ASP A 16 -10.71 11.80 3.72
N GLN A 17 -11.02 13.10 3.69
CA GLN A 17 -11.15 13.92 4.89
C GLN A 17 -12.25 13.42 5.84
N GLN A 18 -13.41 13.00 5.31
CA GLN A 18 -14.49 12.47 6.12
C GLN A 18 -14.12 11.12 6.74
N ARG A 19 -13.50 10.21 5.97
CA ARG A 19 -13.01 8.92 6.48
C ARG A 19 -12.01 9.12 7.61
N ASP A 20 -11.00 9.97 7.39
CA ASP A 20 -9.96 10.22 8.37
C ASP A 20 -10.52 10.85 9.66
N LYS A 21 -11.49 11.78 9.53
CA LYS A 21 -12.17 12.37 10.69
C LYS A 21 -12.97 11.33 11.48
N LEU A 22 -13.70 10.44 10.79
CA LEU A 22 -14.44 9.35 11.43
C LEU A 22 -13.49 8.38 12.14
N LEU A 23 -12.48 7.88 11.45
CA LEU A 23 -11.49 6.95 12.02
C LEU A 23 -10.77 7.58 13.21
N PHE A 24 -10.40 8.86 13.13
CA PHE A 24 -9.77 9.55 14.25
C PHE A 24 -10.68 9.62 15.49
N ILE A 25 -11.98 9.90 15.31
CA ILE A 25 -12.93 9.95 16.42
C ILE A 25 -13.05 8.58 17.11
N PHE A 26 -13.07 7.49 16.33
CA PHE A 26 -13.17 6.13 16.87
C PHE A 26 -11.87 5.60 17.47
N ILE A 27 -10.72 5.96 16.90
CA ILE A 27 -9.41 5.42 17.31
C ILE A 27 -8.79 6.24 18.44
N LYS A 28 -8.97 7.57 18.48
CA LYS A 28 -8.39 8.46 19.51
C LYS A 28 -8.64 8.00 20.96
N PRO A 29 -9.81 7.47 21.36
CA PRO A 29 -10.05 7.00 22.72
C PRO A 29 -9.19 5.79 23.11
N TYR A 30 -8.86 4.94 22.13
CA TYR A 30 -8.15 3.68 22.35
C TYR A 30 -6.66 3.76 21.99
N TRP A 31 -6.20 4.90 21.45
CA TRP A 31 -4.82 5.03 21.01
C TRP A 31 -3.85 5.18 22.19
N PRO A 32 -2.89 4.26 22.36
CA PRO A 32 -1.86 4.40 23.39
C PRO A 32 -0.97 5.60 23.05
N ARG A 33 -0.94 6.60 23.95
CA ARG A 33 -0.20 7.87 23.77
C ARG A 33 1.31 7.70 23.56
N HIS A 34 1.86 6.54 23.89
CA HIS A 34 3.28 6.20 23.80
C HIS A 34 3.69 5.60 22.45
N ILE A 35 2.74 5.12 21.63
CA ILE A 35 3.05 4.51 20.33
C ILE A 35 3.07 5.59 19.25
N THR A 36 4.22 5.69 18.57
CA THR A 36 4.41 6.59 17.43
C THR A 36 4.10 5.86 16.12
N PRO A 37 3.59 6.55 15.08
CA PRO A 37 3.36 5.94 13.76
C PRO A 37 4.61 5.24 13.21
N ASN A 38 5.80 5.82 13.44
CA ASN A 38 7.06 5.23 13.03
C ASN A 38 7.29 3.82 13.62
N GLN A 39 6.86 3.56 14.85
CA GLN A 39 7.05 2.24 15.47
C GLN A 39 6.19 1.18 14.79
N ILE A 40 5.01 1.55 14.32
CA ILE A 40 4.10 0.61 13.65
C ILE A 40 4.58 0.39 12.21
N THR A 41 5.12 1.41 11.52
CA THR A 41 5.84 1.22 10.25
C THR A 41 7.02 0.23 10.43
N ILE A 42 7.80 0.33 11.51
CA ILE A 42 8.89 -0.61 11.82
C ILE A 42 8.35 -2.02 12.05
N VAL A 43 7.28 -2.18 12.85
CA VAL A 43 6.64 -3.48 13.07
C VAL A 43 6.18 -4.09 11.75
N ARG A 44 5.62 -3.30 10.84
CA ARG A 44 5.20 -3.74 9.50
C ARG A 44 6.37 -4.25 8.67
N ILE A 45 7.51 -3.55 8.69
CA ILE A 45 8.74 -3.99 8.02
C ILE A 45 9.21 -5.33 8.60
N VAL A 46 9.21 -5.48 9.93
CA VAL A 46 9.58 -6.76 10.59
C VAL A 46 8.64 -7.89 10.18
N ILE A 47 7.33 -7.64 10.13
CA ILE A 47 6.34 -8.62 9.67
C ILE A 47 6.62 -9.01 8.21
N ALA A 48 6.88 -8.03 7.34
CA ALA A 48 7.12 -8.29 5.93
C ALA A 48 8.40 -9.12 5.70
N ILE A 49 9.48 -8.82 6.43
CA ILE A 49 10.71 -9.63 6.43
C ILE A 49 10.43 -11.03 6.98
N SER A 50 9.65 -11.15 8.06
CA SER A 50 9.28 -12.43 8.64
C SER A 50 8.47 -13.29 7.65
N LEU A 51 7.52 -12.69 6.93
CA LEU A 51 6.77 -13.35 5.86
C LEU A 51 7.69 -13.86 4.76
N PHE A 52 8.64 -13.04 4.31
CA PHE A 52 9.63 -13.45 3.32
C PHE A 52 10.44 -14.66 3.80
N ILE A 53 10.94 -14.63 5.03
CA ILE A 53 11.72 -15.72 5.62
C ILE A 53 10.87 -17.01 5.73
N LEU A 54 9.64 -16.90 6.25
CA LEU A 54 8.75 -18.05 6.42
C LEU A 54 8.39 -18.71 5.09
N LEU A 55 8.10 -17.92 4.05
CA LEU A 55 7.69 -18.42 2.75
C LEU A 55 8.85 -19.02 1.95
N PHE A 56 10.01 -18.34 1.90
CA PHE A 56 11.10 -18.70 0.99
C PHE A 56 12.21 -19.53 1.63
N PHE A 57 12.52 -19.34 2.92
CA PHE A 57 13.58 -20.09 3.60
C PHE A 57 13.04 -21.32 4.32
N TYR A 58 11.97 -21.14 5.11
CA TYR A 58 11.38 -22.26 5.86
C TYR A 58 10.35 -23.06 5.07
N LYS A 59 9.87 -22.53 3.92
CA LYS A 59 8.78 -23.12 3.13
C LYS A 59 7.60 -23.53 4.02
N ASN A 60 7.25 -22.65 4.95
CA ASN A 60 6.25 -22.97 5.96
C ASN A 60 4.86 -23.06 5.31
N ASP A 61 4.18 -24.20 5.51
CA ASP A 61 2.84 -24.43 4.97
C ASP A 61 1.72 -24.01 5.94
N ASN A 62 2.06 -23.44 7.10
CA ASN A 62 1.08 -22.92 8.05
C ASN A 62 0.39 -21.66 7.51
N LYS A 63 -0.65 -21.88 6.70
CA LYS A 63 -1.45 -20.83 6.07
C LYS A 63 -2.06 -19.88 7.08
N LEU A 64 -2.54 -20.39 8.21
CA LEU A 64 -3.17 -19.56 9.23
C LEU A 64 -2.19 -18.51 9.76
N LEU A 65 -0.93 -18.92 10.02
CA LEU A 65 0.12 -18.01 10.45
C LEU A 65 0.43 -16.95 9.38
N ILE A 66 0.62 -17.36 8.13
CA ILE A 66 0.94 -16.46 7.00
C ILE A 66 -0.18 -15.44 6.78
N ILE A 67 -1.43 -15.89 6.72
CA ILE A 67 -2.59 -15.02 6.55
C ILE A 67 -2.72 -14.07 7.73
N SER A 68 -2.56 -14.56 8.96
CA SER A 68 -2.66 -13.73 10.16
C SER A 68 -1.60 -12.62 10.17
N LEU A 69 -0.34 -12.96 9.85
CA LEU A 69 0.76 -11.99 9.74
C LEU A 69 0.49 -10.96 8.64
N PHE A 70 0.04 -11.39 7.47
CA PHE A 70 -0.27 -10.48 6.38
C PHE A 70 -1.44 -9.55 6.70
N CYS A 71 -2.55 -10.07 7.22
CA CYS A 71 -3.70 -9.29 7.64
C CYS A 71 -3.32 -8.27 8.73
N PHE A 72 -2.50 -8.68 9.70
CA PHE A 72 -2.03 -7.78 10.75
C PHE A 72 -1.14 -6.66 10.18
N GLY A 73 -0.23 -6.99 9.27
CA GLY A 73 0.59 -6.00 8.55
C GLY A 73 -0.26 -5.04 7.71
N ALA A 74 -1.23 -5.53 6.94
CA ALA A 74 -2.09 -4.71 6.09
C ALA A 74 -3.03 -3.82 6.92
N PHE A 75 -3.52 -4.32 8.06
CA PHE A 75 -4.34 -3.53 8.97
C PHE A 75 -3.53 -2.45 9.69
N SER A 76 -2.26 -2.73 10.01
CA SER A 76 -1.35 -1.75 10.63
C SER A 76 -1.17 -0.49 9.77
N ASP A 77 -1.23 -0.61 8.44
CA ASP A 77 -1.17 0.52 7.50
C ASP A 77 -2.37 1.47 7.61
N LEU A 78 -3.56 0.90 7.66
CA LEU A 78 -4.79 1.69 7.79
C LEU A 78 -4.82 2.49 9.10
N LEU A 79 -4.29 1.89 10.16
CA LEU A 79 -4.19 2.52 11.48
C LEU A 79 -3.15 3.63 11.50
N ASP A 80 -1.93 3.37 11.01
CA ASP A 80 -0.85 4.37 10.99
C ASP A 80 -1.19 5.60 10.19
N GLY A 81 -1.66 5.40 8.95
CA GLY A 81 -1.94 6.51 8.05
C GLY A 81 -3.00 7.44 8.63
N SER A 82 -4.03 6.89 9.27
CA SER A 82 -5.14 7.67 9.84
C SER A 82 -4.73 8.38 11.13
N VAL A 83 -3.96 7.69 11.98
CA VAL A 83 -3.59 8.23 13.29
C VAL A 83 -2.47 9.25 13.18
N ALA A 84 -1.45 9.01 12.35
CA ALA A 84 -0.36 9.96 12.09
C ALA A 84 -0.89 11.32 11.62
N ARG A 85 -1.91 11.32 10.75
CA ARG A 85 -2.59 12.53 10.26
C ARG A 85 -3.38 13.24 11.35
N GLY A 86 -3.99 12.50 12.29
CA GLY A 86 -4.78 13.07 13.38
C GLY A 86 -3.97 13.62 14.55
N ILE A 87 -2.75 13.11 14.79
CA ILE A 87 -1.90 13.54 15.92
C ILE A 87 -0.84 14.60 15.55
N ASN A 88 -0.78 15.03 14.28
CA ASN A 88 0.23 15.97 13.75
C ASN A 88 1.70 15.58 14.05
N LYS A 89 1.98 14.32 14.39
CA LYS A 89 3.33 13.80 14.64
C LYS A 89 3.87 13.07 13.40
N VAL A 90 3.84 13.75 12.25
CA VAL A 90 4.42 13.23 11.03
C VAL A 90 5.90 13.61 11.00
N THR A 91 6.79 12.62 11.05
CA THR A 91 8.23 12.85 10.89
C THR A 91 8.62 12.70 9.42
N LYS A 92 9.60 13.48 8.92
CA LYS A 92 10.08 13.37 7.54
C LYS A 92 10.57 11.95 7.20
N ILE A 93 11.24 11.30 8.16
CA ILE A 93 11.75 9.93 8.02
C ILE A 93 10.60 8.93 7.95
N GLY A 94 9.59 9.04 8.83
CA GLY A 94 8.41 8.19 8.80
C GLY A 94 7.62 8.31 7.49
N ALA A 95 7.43 9.54 7.00
CA ALA A 95 6.76 9.80 5.73
C ALA A 95 7.47 9.19 4.52
N MET A 96 8.80 9.04 4.56
CA MET A 96 9.57 8.34 3.52
C MET A 96 9.52 6.82 3.67
N LEU A 97 9.46 6.30 4.90
CA LEU A 97 9.44 4.86 5.17
C LEU A 97 8.07 4.22 4.91
N ASP A 98 6.97 4.95 5.12
CA ASP A 98 5.60 4.43 4.97
C ASP A 98 5.35 3.81 3.58
N PRO A 99 5.59 4.53 2.46
CA PRO A 99 5.35 3.97 1.13
C PRO A 99 6.26 2.79 0.79
N ALA A 100 7.44 2.69 1.43
CA ALA A 100 8.36 1.58 1.22
C ALA A 100 7.88 0.33 1.98
N ALA A 101 7.48 0.49 3.25
CA ALA A 101 6.99 -0.59 4.10
C ALA A 101 5.76 -1.29 3.49
N ASP A 102 4.84 -0.52 2.91
CA ASP A 102 3.65 -1.05 2.23
C ASP A 102 3.97 -2.02 1.09
N ARG A 103 4.96 -1.67 0.29
CA ARG A 103 5.34 -2.47 -0.89
C ARG A 103 6.06 -3.73 -0.47
N ILE A 104 6.91 -3.63 0.54
CA ILE A 104 7.68 -4.75 1.09
C ILE A 104 6.73 -5.80 1.68
N LEU A 105 5.55 -5.42 2.17
CA LEU A 105 4.54 -6.38 2.65
C LEU A 105 3.89 -7.19 1.52
N ILE A 106 3.58 -6.54 0.38
CA ILE A 106 2.89 -7.20 -0.75
C ILE A 106 3.82 -8.09 -1.57
N VAL A 107 5.07 -7.65 -1.79
CA VAL A 107 6.01 -8.33 -2.70
C VAL A 107 6.22 -9.82 -2.38
N PRO A 108 6.49 -10.25 -1.13
CA PRO A 108 6.70 -11.65 -0.81
C PRO A 108 5.51 -12.54 -1.21
N ILE A 109 4.28 -12.06 -0.98
CA ILE A 109 3.05 -12.80 -1.29
C ILE A 109 2.76 -12.79 -2.78
N ALA A 110 3.00 -11.66 -3.44
CA ALA A 110 2.87 -11.55 -4.89
C ALA A 110 3.82 -12.54 -5.59
N VAL A 111 5.08 -12.59 -5.17
CA VAL A 111 6.05 -13.56 -5.68
C VAL A 111 5.60 -14.98 -5.37
N TYR A 112 5.27 -15.28 -4.11
CA TYR A 112 4.89 -16.64 -3.71
C TYR A 112 3.65 -17.17 -4.45
N SER A 113 2.65 -16.33 -4.70
CA SER A 113 1.38 -16.74 -5.33
C SER A 113 1.33 -16.65 -6.85
N LEU A 114 2.14 -15.77 -7.49
CA LEU A 114 2.06 -15.51 -8.92
C LEU A 114 3.24 -16.06 -9.72
N PHE A 115 4.35 -16.45 -9.07
CA PHE A 115 5.60 -16.77 -9.76
C PHE A 115 5.51 -17.93 -10.74
N PHE A 116 4.68 -18.95 -10.51
CA PHE A 116 4.61 -20.09 -11.42
C PHE A 116 3.68 -19.82 -12.61
N ASN A 117 2.47 -19.34 -12.34
CA ASN A 117 1.39 -19.28 -13.35
C ASN A 117 1.14 -17.90 -13.95
N HIS A 118 1.59 -16.82 -13.29
CA HIS A 118 1.28 -15.45 -13.67
C HIS A 118 2.51 -14.54 -13.66
N LYS A 119 3.65 -15.04 -14.18
CA LYS A 119 4.96 -14.34 -14.23
C LYS A 119 4.89 -12.96 -14.85
N TRP A 120 4.13 -12.79 -15.93
CA TRP A 120 3.98 -11.51 -16.62
C TRP A 120 3.24 -10.48 -15.78
N LEU A 121 2.19 -10.91 -15.07
CA LEU A 121 1.47 -10.05 -14.13
C LEU A 121 2.39 -9.64 -12.97
N LEU A 122 3.12 -10.60 -12.40
CA LEU A 122 4.10 -10.35 -11.34
C LEU A 122 5.16 -9.34 -11.79
N LEU A 123 5.72 -9.53 -12.99
CA LEU A 123 6.72 -8.65 -13.58
C LEU A 123 6.18 -7.23 -13.73
N PHE A 124 4.98 -7.08 -14.31
CA PHE A 124 4.36 -5.77 -14.52
C PHE A 124 4.06 -5.06 -13.20
N LEU A 125 3.55 -5.80 -12.21
CA LEU A 125 3.30 -5.28 -10.86
C LEU A 125 4.58 -4.76 -10.22
N ILE A 126 5.68 -5.54 -10.24
CA ILE A 126 6.96 -5.15 -9.66
C ILE A 126 7.54 -3.93 -10.38
N ILE A 127 7.54 -3.91 -11.72
CA ILE A 127 8.07 -2.80 -12.51
C ILE A 127 7.34 -1.50 -12.19
N LEU A 128 6.00 -1.51 -12.17
CA LEU A 128 5.22 -0.32 -11.85
C LEU A 128 5.47 0.16 -10.41
N GLU A 129 5.65 -0.75 -9.47
CA GLU A 129 5.93 -0.38 -8.09
C GLU A 129 7.32 0.25 -7.92
N ILE A 130 8.32 -0.24 -8.67
CA ILE A 130 9.65 0.37 -8.75
C ILE A 130 9.56 1.76 -9.38
N ILE A 131 8.83 1.93 -10.48
CA ILE A 131 8.62 3.25 -11.12
C ILE A 131 7.97 4.21 -10.13
N ASN A 132 6.92 3.78 -9.42
CA ASN A 132 6.27 4.57 -8.37
C ASN A 132 7.25 4.97 -7.25
N ALA A 133 8.24 4.12 -6.93
CA ALA A 133 9.31 4.44 -5.98
C ALA A 133 10.19 5.56 -6.50
N LEU A 134 10.70 5.39 -7.72
CA LEU A 134 11.64 6.30 -8.35
C LEU A 134 11.03 7.69 -8.54
N VAL A 135 9.77 7.78 -8.96
CA VAL A 135 9.07 9.07 -9.09
C VAL A 135 8.94 9.77 -7.73
N SER A 136 8.68 9.00 -6.66
CA SER A 136 8.58 9.55 -5.30
C SER A 136 9.93 10.07 -4.80
N ILE A 137 11.01 9.33 -5.03
CA ILE A 137 12.38 9.74 -4.68
C ILE A 137 12.77 11.01 -5.47
N TRP A 138 12.47 11.04 -6.77
CA TRP A 138 12.75 12.19 -7.62
C TRP A 138 12.00 13.46 -7.18
N ALA A 139 10.74 13.32 -6.75
CA ALA A 139 9.98 14.43 -6.19
C ALA A 139 10.60 14.98 -4.90
N HIS A 140 10.99 14.09 -3.98
CA HIS A 140 11.67 14.48 -2.75
C HIS A 140 13.00 15.19 -3.02
N GLY A 141 13.77 14.76 -4.02
CA GLY A 141 14.99 15.45 -4.45
C GLY A 141 14.76 16.90 -4.91
N LYS A 142 13.53 17.27 -5.27
CA LYS A 142 13.12 18.64 -5.61
C LYS A 142 12.44 19.39 -4.46
N ASN A 143 12.44 18.86 -3.24
CA ASN A 143 11.67 19.37 -2.10
C ASN A 143 10.15 19.44 -2.34
N ILE A 144 9.62 18.66 -3.29
CA ILE A 144 8.18 18.56 -3.54
C ILE A 144 7.65 17.41 -2.69
N PHE A 145 6.86 17.75 -1.66
CA PHE A 145 6.20 16.77 -0.81
C PHE A 145 4.93 16.28 -1.48
N ILE A 146 5.00 15.18 -2.22
CA ILE A 146 3.82 14.62 -2.88
C ILE A 146 3.06 13.70 -1.94
N THR A 147 1.83 14.10 -1.64
CA THR A 147 0.88 13.25 -0.90
C THR A 147 0.39 12.08 -1.76
N SER A 148 0.01 10.97 -1.12
CA SER A 148 -0.58 9.82 -1.82
C SER A 148 -1.90 10.22 -2.48
N ASN A 149 -2.04 10.00 -3.78
CA ASN A 149 -3.33 10.15 -4.46
C ASN A 149 -4.26 8.96 -4.17
N ILE A 150 -5.53 9.14 -4.52
CA ILE A 150 -6.60 8.18 -4.21
C ILE A 150 -6.48 6.91 -5.04
N PHE A 151 -5.99 7.01 -6.28
CA PHE A 151 -5.77 5.84 -7.12
C PHE A 151 -4.72 4.89 -6.52
N GLY A 152 -3.67 5.45 -5.89
CA GLY A 152 -2.69 4.68 -5.12
C GLY A 152 -3.31 3.97 -3.92
N LYS A 153 -4.18 4.65 -3.17
CA LYS A 153 -4.92 4.06 -2.02
C LYS A 153 -5.87 2.94 -2.47
N ILE A 154 -6.65 3.18 -3.52
CA ILE A 154 -7.56 2.19 -4.10
C ILE A 154 -6.78 0.96 -4.56
N LYS A 155 -5.67 1.16 -5.27
CA LYS A 155 -4.77 0.06 -5.67
C LYS A 155 -4.31 -0.74 -4.45
N MET A 156 -3.86 -0.07 -3.39
CA MET A 156 -3.32 -0.72 -2.20
C MET A 156 -4.40 -1.55 -1.48
N PHE A 157 -5.61 -1.00 -1.36
CA PHE A 157 -6.75 -1.68 -0.79
C PHE A 157 -7.16 -2.92 -1.60
N LEU A 158 -7.29 -2.78 -2.93
CA LEU A 158 -7.64 -3.88 -3.82
C LEU A 158 -6.61 -5.01 -3.76
N GLN A 159 -5.32 -4.69 -3.84
CA GLN A 159 -4.27 -5.71 -3.77
C GLN A 159 -4.26 -6.42 -2.42
N SER A 160 -4.34 -5.68 -1.32
CA SER A 160 -4.35 -6.26 0.02
C SER A 160 -5.54 -7.23 0.19
N LEU A 161 -6.74 -6.82 -0.22
CA LEU A 161 -7.94 -7.65 -0.16
C LEU A 161 -7.79 -8.92 -1.01
N VAL A 162 -7.34 -8.77 -2.25
CA VAL A 162 -7.17 -9.90 -3.18
C VAL A 162 -6.12 -10.88 -2.69
N PHE A 163 -4.97 -10.41 -2.19
CA PHE A 163 -3.92 -11.29 -1.70
C PHE A 163 -4.35 -12.07 -0.46
N VAL A 164 -5.19 -11.53 0.42
CA VAL A 164 -5.81 -12.31 1.50
C VAL A 164 -6.59 -13.48 0.93
N PHE A 165 -7.47 -13.23 -0.05
CA PHE A 165 -8.25 -14.31 -0.66
C PHE A 165 -7.39 -15.32 -1.40
N ILE A 166 -6.37 -14.88 -2.15
CA ILE A 166 -5.44 -15.78 -2.83
C ILE A 166 -4.73 -16.69 -1.81
N LEU A 167 -4.27 -16.16 -0.68
CA LEU A 167 -3.60 -16.95 0.37
C LEU A 167 -4.53 -17.99 1.01
N VAL A 168 -5.82 -17.71 1.15
CA VAL A 168 -6.81 -18.67 1.67
C VAL A 168 -6.93 -19.91 0.76
N TYR A 169 -6.92 -19.71 -0.56
CA TYR A 169 -7.09 -20.80 -1.54
C TYR A 169 -5.77 -21.42 -2.01
N PHE A 170 -4.62 -20.79 -1.75
CA PHE A 170 -3.29 -21.31 -2.03
C PHE A 170 -3.10 -22.70 -1.41
N PRO A 171 -2.36 -23.68 -1.99
CA PRO A 171 -1.55 -23.62 -3.21
C PRO A 171 -2.32 -23.84 -4.51
N LYS A 172 -3.66 -23.88 -4.47
CA LYS A 172 -4.43 -23.95 -5.73
C LYS A 172 -4.19 -22.68 -6.54
N GLU A 173 -4.30 -22.82 -7.86
CA GLU A 173 -4.15 -21.67 -8.74
C GLU A 173 -5.13 -20.55 -8.37
N PRO A 174 -4.69 -19.28 -8.39
CA PRO A 174 -5.57 -18.17 -8.10
C PRO A 174 -6.73 -18.15 -9.09
N ASN A 175 -7.95 -17.92 -8.59
CA ASN A 175 -9.11 -17.78 -9.47
C ASN A 175 -8.89 -16.60 -10.45
N ILE A 176 -9.24 -16.80 -11.73
CA ILE A 176 -9.14 -15.79 -12.80
C ILE A 176 -9.76 -14.44 -12.38
N PHE A 177 -10.84 -14.48 -11.59
CA PHE A 177 -11.48 -13.29 -11.04
C PHE A 177 -10.50 -12.43 -10.22
N PHE A 178 -9.74 -13.05 -9.31
CA PHE A 178 -8.75 -12.36 -8.49
C PHE A 178 -7.58 -11.84 -9.34
N ILE A 179 -7.12 -12.62 -10.31
CA ILE A 179 -6.08 -12.19 -11.26
C ILE A 179 -6.50 -10.94 -12.05
N ASN A 180 -7.76 -10.90 -12.51
CA ASN A 180 -8.30 -9.73 -13.21
C ASN A 180 -8.36 -8.49 -12.31
N ILE A 181 -8.69 -8.65 -11.03
CA ILE A 181 -8.65 -7.53 -10.08
C ILE A 181 -7.21 -7.02 -9.89
N ILE A 182 -6.21 -7.90 -9.84
CA ILE A 182 -4.81 -7.45 -9.76
C ILE A 182 -4.44 -6.66 -11.02
N TRP A 183 -4.82 -7.12 -12.22
CA TRP A 183 -4.61 -6.34 -13.45
C TRP A 183 -5.27 -4.95 -13.37
N ILE A 184 -6.52 -4.87 -12.93
CA ILE A 184 -7.21 -3.58 -12.72
C ILE A 184 -6.45 -2.71 -11.71
N SER A 185 -5.91 -3.30 -10.64
CA SER A 185 -5.11 -2.56 -9.66
C SER A 185 -3.83 -1.97 -10.25
N THR A 186 -3.22 -2.64 -11.24
CA THR A 186 -2.03 -2.10 -11.94
C THR A 186 -2.38 -0.89 -12.81
N ILE A 187 -3.59 -0.84 -13.38
CA ILE A 187 -4.09 0.34 -14.11
C ILE A 187 -4.25 1.52 -13.15
N PHE A 188 -4.84 1.29 -11.97
CA PHE A 188 -4.93 2.33 -10.93
C PHE A 188 -3.56 2.82 -10.47
N LEU A 189 -2.56 1.93 -10.35
CA LEU A 189 -1.18 2.32 -10.06
C LEU A 189 -0.59 3.20 -11.18
N ALA A 190 -0.81 2.84 -12.44
CA ALA A 190 -0.34 3.63 -13.58
C ALA A 190 -0.96 5.03 -13.59
N ILE A 191 -2.27 5.15 -13.34
CA ILE A 191 -2.97 6.45 -13.21
C ILE A 191 -2.39 7.25 -12.04
N SER A 192 -2.14 6.59 -10.90
CA SER A 192 -1.50 7.22 -9.74
C SER A 192 -0.13 7.80 -10.08
N ILE A 193 0.71 7.05 -10.78
CA ILE A 193 2.04 7.49 -11.20
C ILE A 193 1.92 8.69 -12.16
N TYR A 194 1.00 8.62 -13.12
CA TYR A 194 0.79 9.70 -14.09
C TYR A 194 0.40 11.02 -13.41
N LEU A 195 -0.57 10.98 -12.47
CA LEU A 195 -0.96 12.16 -11.70
C LEU A 195 0.19 12.71 -10.87
N LYS A 196 1.00 11.83 -10.28
CA LYS A 196 2.20 12.21 -9.51
C LYS A 196 3.22 12.96 -10.39
N ILE A 197 3.40 12.54 -11.63
CA ILE A 197 4.30 13.21 -12.60
C ILE A 197 3.76 14.58 -13.01
N LEU A 198 2.44 14.68 -13.26
CA LEU A 198 1.81 15.97 -13.60
C LEU A 198 1.96 16.99 -12.48
N GLU A 199 1.72 16.57 -11.23
CA GLU A 199 1.88 17.44 -10.06
C GLU A 199 3.30 18.01 -9.96
N ILE A 200 4.33 17.17 -10.19
CA ILE A 200 5.73 17.63 -10.22
C ILE A 200 6.02 18.61 -11.35
N ARG A 201 5.31 18.50 -12.48
CA ARG A 201 5.46 19.42 -13.62
C ARG A 201 4.83 20.77 -13.33
N GLU A 202 3.69 20.81 -12.65
CA GLU A 202 2.97 22.03 -12.28
C GLU A 202 3.63 22.81 -11.14
N THR A 203 4.45 22.16 -10.30
CA THR A 203 5.20 22.84 -9.22
C THR A 203 6.50 23.52 -9.68
N LYS A 204 6.84 23.43 -10.98
CA LYS A 204 7.97 24.15 -11.60
C LYS A 204 7.53 25.51 -12.12
#